data_AF-A0A2A4G1L5-F1
#
_entry.id   AF-A0A2A4G1L5-F1
#
_cell.length_a   1.000
_cell.length_b   1.000
_cell.length_c   1.000
_cell.angle_alpha   90.00
_cell.angle_beta   90.00
_cell.angle_gamma   90.00
#
_symmetry.space_group_name_H-M   'P 1'
#
loop_
_entity.id
_entity.type
_entity.pdbx_description
1 polymer ?
#
loop_
_entity_poly.entity_id
_entity_poly.type
_entity_poly.pdbx_seq_one_letter_code
_entity_poly.pdbx_strand_id
1 'polypeptide(L)'
;MHIHSRFITAAVLGSALLLTACGKPETITADDNDPDAATLNAASPVELPPMVTASRTYRCADGGLVYVDFFSNNTAAYKTAKDAPGTTLTAAEPGKPYTAEGYSVSGDGPQVEIAAPGKPAQSCKA
;
A
#
# COMPACT_ATOMS: atom_id res chain seq x y z
N MET A 1 49.56 51.07 -46.35
CA MET A 1 48.86 50.69 -45.10
C MET A 1 47.36 50.61 -45.35
N HIS A 2 46.80 49.56 -45.98
CA HIS A 2 45.33 49.38 -46.12
C HIS A 2 44.85 47.95 -46.48
N ILE A 3 45.75 46.95 -46.51
CA ILE A 3 45.41 45.57 -46.97
C ILE A 3 45.06 44.63 -45.80
N HIS A 4 45.53 44.91 -44.57
CA HIS A 4 45.32 44.04 -43.41
C HIS A 4 43.97 44.28 -42.68
N SER A 5 43.30 45.41 -42.94
CA SER A 5 42.04 45.79 -42.26
C SER A 5 40.82 45.01 -42.78
N ARG A 6 40.88 44.53 -44.03
CA ARG A 6 39.74 43.85 -44.70
C ARG A 6 39.64 42.36 -44.45
N PHE A 7 40.72 41.72 -43.98
CA PHE A 7 40.72 40.29 -43.68
C PHE A 7 40.16 39.97 -42.28
N ILE A 8 40.24 40.92 -41.33
CA ILE A 8 39.76 40.71 -39.97
C ILE A 8 38.22 40.81 -39.89
N THR A 9 37.60 41.62 -40.75
CA THR A 9 36.13 41.80 -40.75
C THR A 9 35.37 40.59 -41.30
N ALA A 10 35.99 39.78 -42.17
CA ALA A 10 35.35 38.60 -42.76
C ALA A 10 35.28 37.40 -41.80
N ALA A 11 36.24 37.29 -40.87
CA ALA A 11 36.30 36.16 -39.94
C ALA A 11 35.24 36.20 -38.83
N VAL A 12 34.74 37.40 -38.48
CA VAL A 12 33.75 37.57 -37.40
C VAL A 12 32.32 37.24 -37.86
N LEU A 13 31.99 37.40 -39.14
CA LEU A 13 30.64 37.09 -39.66
C LEU A 13 30.42 35.58 -39.88
N GLY A 14 31.46 34.80 -40.16
CA GLY A 14 31.33 33.35 -40.40
C GLY A 14 30.92 32.56 -39.14
N SER A 15 31.39 32.98 -37.96
CA SER A 15 31.14 32.30 -36.69
C SER A 15 29.72 32.51 -36.16
N ALA A 16 29.03 33.57 -36.59
CA ALA A 16 27.68 33.90 -36.13
C ALA A 16 26.59 33.03 -36.78
N LEU A 17 26.85 32.49 -37.98
CA LEU A 17 25.90 31.63 -38.70
C LEU A 17 25.77 30.24 -38.08
N LEU A 18 26.81 29.76 -37.40
CA LEU A 18 26.82 28.45 -36.72
C LEU A 18 25.98 28.43 -35.43
N LEU A 19 25.62 29.60 -34.87
CA LEU A 19 24.84 29.67 -33.63
C LEU A 19 23.32 29.57 -33.85
N THR A 20 22.85 29.68 -35.09
CA THR A 20 21.42 29.59 -35.43
C THR A 20 20.90 28.14 -35.55
N ALA A 21 21.79 27.16 -35.40
CA ALA A 21 21.43 25.73 -35.42
C ALA A 21 21.09 25.17 -34.02
N CYS A 22 20.97 26.02 -33.00
CA CYS A 22 20.36 25.58 -31.74
C CYS A 22 18.85 25.46 -31.99
N GLY A 23 18.38 24.23 -32.20
CA GLY A 23 16.97 23.92 -32.37
C GLY A 23 16.12 24.50 -31.24
N LYS A 24 14.81 24.63 -31.50
CA LYS A 24 13.84 25.05 -30.48
C LYS A 24 14.15 24.32 -29.16
N PRO A 25 14.21 25.02 -28.01
CA PRO A 25 14.35 24.34 -26.74
C PRO A 25 13.20 23.33 -26.63
N GLU A 26 13.52 22.05 -26.59
CA GLU A 26 12.52 21.03 -26.28
C GLU A 26 12.11 21.25 -24.84
N THR A 27 10.85 21.61 -24.63
CA THR A 27 10.26 21.58 -23.30
C THR A 27 9.96 20.12 -23.00
N ILE A 28 10.65 19.54 -22.01
CA ILE A 28 10.20 18.29 -21.40
C ILE A 28 8.94 18.63 -20.60
N THR A 29 7.84 18.72 -21.31
CA THR A 29 6.50 18.78 -20.75
C THR A 29 6.04 17.33 -20.60
N ALA A 30 5.43 17.00 -19.47
CA ALA A 30 4.62 15.79 -19.37
C ALA A 30 3.44 15.96 -20.34
N ASP A 31 3.66 15.62 -21.59
CA ASP A 31 2.64 15.50 -22.62
C ASP A 31 1.83 14.20 -22.35
N ASP A 32 0.59 14.16 -22.83
CA ASP A 32 -0.36 13.04 -22.65
C ASP A 32 0.08 11.70 -23.28
N ASN A 33 1.25 11.61 -23.91
CA ASN A 33 1.85 10.37 -24.43
C ASN A 33 2.50 9.55 -23.30
N ASP A 34 1.71 9.17 -22.29
CA ASP A 34 2.08 8.06 -21.43
C ASP A 34 1.88 6.74 -22.24
N PRO A 35 2.95 6.01 -22.58
CA PRO A 35 2.87 4.78 -23.37
C PRO A 35 2.05 3.68 -22.68
N ASP A 36 1.84 3.81 -21.37
CA ASP A 36 1.06 2.88 -20.55
C ASP A 36 -0.34 3.41 -20.23
N ALA A 37 -0.74 4.60 -20.72
CA ALA A 37 -2.05 5.22 -20.42
C ALA A 37 -3.23 4.29 -20.70
N ALA A 38 -3.23 3.61 -21.86
CA ALA A 38 -4.30 2.68 -22.23
C ALA A 38 -4.34 1.47 -21.29
N THR A 39 -3.17 1.00 -20.85
CA THR A 39 -3.01 -0.15 -19.95
C THR A 39 -3.46 0.20 -18.52
N LEU A 40 -3.09 1.39 -18.03
CA LEU A 40 -3.48 1.88 -16.70
C LEU A 40 -4.98 2.15 -16.61
N ASN A 41 -5.60 2.71 -17.66
CA ASN A 41 -7.05 2.92 -17.71
C ASN A 41 -7.85 1.61 -17.82
N ALA A 42 -7.25 0.55 -18.37
CA ALA A 42 -7.85 -0.78 -18.46
C ALA A 42 -7.56 -1.67 -17.24
N ALA A 43 -6.68 -1.24 -16.34
CA ALA A 43 -6.31 -2.01 -15.15
C ALA A 43 -7.52 -2.14 -14.21
N SER A 44 -7.76 -3.38 -13.74
CA SER A 44 -8.78 -3.60 -12.71
C SER A 44 -8.38 -2.94 -11.40
N PRO A 45 -9.34 -2.50 -10.56
CA PRO A 45 -9.03 -1.97 -9.25
C PRO A 45 -8.13 -2.92 -8.46
N VAL A 46 -7.01 -2.39 -7.94
CA VAL A 46 -6.12 -3.17 -7.08
C VAL A 46 -6.82 -3.38 -5.74
N GLU A 47 -7.10 -4.65 -5.40
CA GLU A 47 -7.53 -4.98 -4.04
C GLU A 47 -6.37 -4.73 -3.09
N LEU A 48 -6.52 -3.70 -2.27
CA LEU A 48 -5.55 -3.38 -1.24
C LEU A 48 -5.55 -4.51 -0.21
N PRO A 49 -4.36 -4.92 0.27
CA PRO A 49 -4.27 -5.84 1.39
C PRO A 49 -5.13 -5.33 2.56
N PRO A 50 -5.82 -6.22 3.28
CA PRO A 50 -6.66 -5.82 4.38
C PRO A 50 -5.84 -5.08 5.44
N MET A 51 -6.32 -3.91 5.83
CA MET A 51 -5.68 -3.09 6.84
C MET A 51 -6.06 -3.58 8.23
N VAL A 52 -5.09 -3.64 9.13
CA VAL A 52 -5.35 -3.89 10.56
C VAL A 52 -6.08 -2.68 11.14
N THR A 53 -7.29 -2.89 11.64
CA THR A 53 -8.09 -1.88 12.33
C THR A 53 -7.81 -1.87 13.83
N ALA A 54 -7.52 -3.04 14.42
CA ALA A 54 -7.11 -3.17 15.81
C ALA A 54 -6.27 -4.43 16.02
N SER A 55 -5.20 -4.32 16.80
CA SER A 55 -4.44 -5.47 17.32
C SER A 55 -4.61 -5.50 18.83
N ARG A 56 -5.11 -6.63 19.36
CA ARG A 56 -5.39 -6.77 20.80
C ARG A 56 -4.77 -8.06 21.33
N THR A 57 -4.20 -7.96 22.51
CA THR A 57 -3.80 -9.11 23.31
C THR A 57 -4.88 -9.33 24.36
N TYR A 58 -5.58 -10.45 24.32
CA TYR A 58 -6.60 -10.77 25.30
C TYR A 58 -6.08 -11.77 26.32
N ARG A 59 -6.45 -11.56 27.59
CA ARG A 59 -6.37 -12.54 28.66
C ARG A 59 -7.73 -13.19 28.87
N CYS A 60 -7.78 -14.51 28.70
CA CYS A 60 -9.00 -15.30 28.83
C CYS A 60 -9.24 -15.77 30.27
N ALA A 61 -10.46 -16.25 30.54
CA ALA A 61 -10.86 -16.74 31.85
C ALA A 61 -10.00 -17.92 32.36
N ASP A 62 -9.46 -18.74 31.44
CA ASP A 62 -8.49 -19.79 31.75
C ASP A 62 -7.07 -19.28 32.06
N GLY A 63 -6.86 -17.96 32.05
CA GLY A 63 -5.58 -17.30 32.25
C GLY A 63 -4.67 -17.30 31.02
N GLY A 64 -5.10 -17.90 29.91
CA GLY A 64 -4.38 -17.92 28.64
C GLY A 64 -4.30 -16.54 28.00
N LEU A 65 -3.24 -16.32 27.22
CA LEU A 65 -3.08 -15.14 26.38
C LEU A 65 -3.33 -15.52 24.91
N VAL A 66 -4.11 -14.70 24.22
CA VAL A 66 -4.38 -14.84 22.79
C VAL A 66 -4.23 -13.48 22.12
N TYR A 67 -3.80 -13.48 20.88
CA TYR A 67 -3.58 -12.26 20.12
C TYR A 67 -4.54 -12.27 18.93
N VAL A 68 -5.28 -11.18 18.74
CA VAL A 68 -6.23 -11.05 17.64
C VAL A 68 -5.96 -9.74 16.90
N ASP A 69 -5.69 -9.86 15.61
CA ASP A 69 -5.62 -8.73 14.69
C ASP A 69 -6.94 -8.66 13.92
N PHE A 70 -7.69 -7.59 14.05
CA PHE A 70 -8.91 -7.32 13.32
C PHE A 70 -8.60 -6.52 12.07
N PHE A 71 -9.26 -6.84 10.96
CA PHE A 71 -9.02 -6.21 9.67
C PHE A 71 -10.25 -5.49 9.12
N SER A 72 -10.03 -4.55 8.19
CA SER A 72 -11.05 -3.72 7.58
C SER A 72 -12.05 -4.46 6.66
N ASN A 73 -11.78 -5.73 6.34
CA ASN A 73 -12.57 -6.55 5.42
C ASN A 73 -13.37 -7.68 6.13
N ASN A 74 -13.78 -7.46 7.38
CA ASN A 74 -14.50 -8.46 8.19
C ASN A 74 -13.73 -9.76 8.42
N THR A 75 -12.40 -9.69 8.43
CA THR A 75 -11.54 -10.80 8.83
C THR A 75 -10.81 -10.47 10.13
N ALA A 76 -10.36 -11.52 10.82
CA ALA A 76 -9.50 -11.42 11.98
C ALA A 76 -8.44 -12.52 11.94
N ALA A 77 -7.24 -12.27 12.45
CA ALA A 77 -6.21 -13.30 12.62
C ALA A 77 -6.10 -13.67 14.10
N TYR A 78 -6.47 -14.90 14.44
CA TYR A 78 -6.30 -15.46 15.78
C TYR A 78 -4.92 -16.09 15.91
N LYS A 79 -4.14 -15.69 16.93
CA LYS A 79 -2.79 -16.19 17.16
C LYS A 79 -2.62 -16.65 18.62
N THR A 80 -1.92 -17.76 18.79
CA THR A 80 -1.56 -18.32 20.11
C THR A 80 -0.28 -17.72 20.69
N ALA A 81 0.52 -17.03 19.87
CA ALA A 81 1.68 -16.25 20.29
C ALA A 81 1.82 -15.01 19.39
N LYS A 82 2.48 -13.95 19.89
CA LYS A 82 2.59 -12.65 19.22
C LYS A 82 3.10 -12.74 17.77
N ASP A 83 4.15 -13.55 17.56
CA ASP A 83 4.84 -13.68 16.27
C ASP A 83 4.51 -15.00 15.55
N ALA A 84 3.50 -15.74 16.03
CA ALA A 84 3.05 -16.95 15.37
C ALA A 84 2.16 -16.64 14.14
N PRO A 85 2.15 -17.52 13.13
CA PRO A 85 1.12 -17.47 12.09
C PRO A 85 -0.27 -17.57 12.73
N GLY A 86 -1.18 -16.72 12.29
CA GLY A 86 -2.55 -16.67 12.81
C GLY A 86 -3.52 -17.45 11.95
N THR A 87 -4.52 -18.05 12.57
CA THR A 87 -5.69 -18.60 11.88
C THR A 87 -6.58 -17.44 11.42
N THR A 88 -6.78 -17.32 10.12
CA THR A 88 -7.69 -16.32 9.56
C THR A 88 -9.14 -16.74 9.82
N LEU A 89 -9.87 -15.86 10.47
CA LEU A 89 -11.29 -15.97 10.78
C LEU A 89 -12.06 -14.98 9.92
N THR A 90 -13.28 -15.33 9.51
CA THR A 90 -14.13 -14.44 8.71
C THR A 90 -15.47 -14.27 9.40
N ALA A 91 -15.95 -13.03 9.47
CA ALA A 91 -17.31 -12.73 9.86
C ALA A 91 -18.18 -12.64 8.60
N ALA A 92 -19.36 -13.26 8.64
CA ALA A 92 -20.29 -13.25 7.50
C ALA A 92 -20.78 -11.82 7.17
N GLU A 93 -20.91 -10.98 8.20
CA GLU A 93 -21.34 -9.58 8.12
C GLU A 93 -20.68 -8.78 9.25
N PRO A 94 -20.58 -7.43 9.14
CA PRO A 94 -20.09 -6.58 10.22
C PRO A 94 -20.83 -6.82 11.53
N GLY A 95 -20.08 -6.99 12.63
CA GLY A 95 -20.62 -7.25 13.96
C GLY A 95 -21.06 -8.69 14.24
N LYS A 96 -20.93 -9.61 13.27
CA LYS A 96 -21.08 -11.05 13.51
C LYS A 96 -19.78 -11.65 14.04
N PRO A 97 -19.83 -12.84 14.68
CA PRO A 97 -18.62 -13.54 15.11
C PRO A 97 -17.70 -13.86 13.93
N TYR A 98 -16.40 -13.70 14.14
CA TYR A 98 -15.37 -14.17 13.22
C TYR A 98 -15.18 -15.67 13.46
N THR A 99 -15.29 -16.50 12.42
CA THR A 99 -15.23 -17.96 12.57
C THR A 99 -14.33 -18.60 11.51
N ALA A 100 -13.67 -19.70 11.88
CA ALA A 100 -13.01 -20.65 10.99
C ALA A 100 -12.60 -21.90 11.78
N GLU A 101 -12.65 -23.10 11.19
CA GLU A 101 -12.00 -24.32 11.72
C GLU A 101 -12.21 -24.62 13.23
N GLY A 102 -13.40 -24.31 13.77
CA GLY A 102 -13.71 -24.51 15.20
C GLY A 102 -13.27 -23.38 16.13
N TYR A 103 -12.71 -22.31 15.59
CA TYR A 103 -12.49 -21.03 16.26
C TYR A 103 -13.69 -20.11 16.08
N SER A 104 -14.00 -19.34 17.12
CA SER A 104 -14.95 -18.24 17.07
C SER A 104 -14.46 -17.08 17.93
N VAL A 105 -14.51 -15.86 17.41
CA VAL A 105 -14.28 -14.61 18.15
C VAL A 105 -15.49 -13.71 17.98
N SER A 106 -16.21 -13.47 19.06
CA SER A 106 -17.40 -12.61 19.08
C SER A 106 -17.05 -11.23 19.65
N GLY A 107 -17.09 -10.23 18.78
CA GLY A 107 -16.74 -8.84 19.08
C GLY A 107 -15.27 -8.47 18.79
N ASP A 108 -15.00 -7.17 18.78
CA ASP A 108 -13.70 -6.55 18.48
C ASP A 108 -13.25 -5.51 19.53
N GLY A 109 -14.05 -5.37 20.60
CA GLY A 109 -13.84 -4.44 21.70
C GLY A 109 -12.88 -4.95 22.80
N PRO A 110 -12.80 -4.24 23.94
CA PRO A 110 -11.95 -4.63 25.07
C PRO A 110 -12.35 -5.94 25.75
N GLN A 111 -13.59 -6.38 25.58
CA GLN A 111 -14.07 -7.68 26.05
C GLN A 111 -14.72 -8.41 24.88
N VAL A 112 -14.37 -9.68 24.72
CA VAL A 112 -14.84 -10.57 23.66
C VAL A 112 -15.13 -11.95 24.20
N GLU A 113 -15.87 -12.74 23.44
CA GLU A 113 -16.06 -14.16 23.71
C GLU A 113 -15.29 -14.98 22.66
N ILE A 114 -14.40 -15.87 23.13
CA ILE A 114 -13.53 -16.65 22.26
C ILE A 114 -13.77 -18.14 22.51
N ALA A 115 -14.03 -18.88 21.44
CA ALA A 115 -13.98 -20.33 21.42
C ALA A 115 -12.77 -20.77 20.58
N ALA A 116 -12.02 -21.75 21.07
CA ALA A 116 -10.92 -22.38 20.37
C ALA A 116 -11.11 -23.91 20.42
N PRO A 117 -10.58 -24.67 19.45
CA PRO A 117 -10.70 -26.12 19.43
C PRO A 117 -10.27 -26.76 20.75
N GLY A 118 -11.13 -27.63 21.31
CA GLY A 118 -10.87 -28.31 22.58
C GLY A 118 -11.06 -27.45 23.84
N LYS A 119 -11.51 -26.19 23.72
CA LYS A 119 -11.84 -25.30 24.84
C LYS A 119 -13.29 -24.81 24.72
N PRO A 120 -14.03 -24.66 25.83
CA PRO A 120 -15.33 -24.00 25.79
C PRO A 120 -15.18 -22.53 25.41
N ALA A 121 -16.26 -21.92 24.89
CA ALA A 121 -16.33 -20.49 24.71
C ALA A 121 -16.10 -19.78 26.06
N GLN A 122 -15.25 -18.77 26.07
CA GLN A 122 -14.86 -18.07 27.29
C GLN A 122 -14.70 -16.57 27.07
N SER A 123 -14.97 -15.82 28.14
CA SER A 123 -14.76 -14.38 28.18
C SER A 123 -13.26 -14.06 28.21
N CYS A 124 -12.83 -13.18 27.33
CA CYS A 124 -11.46 -12.69 27.28
C CYS A 124 -11.43 -11.15 27.26
N LYS A 125 -10.43 -10.56 27.92
CA LYS A 125 -10.30 -9.11 28.10
C LYS A 125 -8.92 -8.60 27.66
N ALA A 126 -8.90 -7.51 26.91
CA ALA A 126 -7.69 -6.85 26.41
C ALA A 126 -7.15 -5.81 27.39
#